data_AF-A0A645BP22-F1
#
_entry.id   AF-A0A645BP22-F1
#
_cell.length_a   1.000
_cell.length_b   1.000
_cell.length_c   1.000
_cell.angle_alpha   90.00
_cell.angle_beta   90.00
_cell.angle_gamma   90.00
#
_symmetry.space_group_name_H-M   'P 1'
#
loop_
_entity.id
_entity.type
_entity.pdbx_description
1 polymer ?
#
loop_
_entity_poly.entity_id
_entity_poly.type
_entity_poly.pdbx_seq_one_letter_code
_entity_poly.pdbx_strand_id
1 'polypeptide(L)'
;MEDKSITTQGQQRLVIDKQDLLNMDGKRILIVDDVISTGGSLRALETLVGYSKGKVVGCAAVLAEGDAAKRTDIIFLEELPLFFHS
;
A
#
# COMPACT_ATOMS: atom_id res chain seq x y z
N MET A 1 -19.17 -26.24 -8.73
CA MET A 1 -19.06 -24.99 -9.50
C MET A 1 -17.59 -24.69 -9.63
N GLU A 2 -17.11 -24.65 -10.86
CA GLU A 2 -15.72 -24.33 -11.17
C GLU A 2 -15.53 -22.82 -11.08
N ASP A 3 -14.62 -22.38 -10.22
CA ASP A 3 -14.16 -21.00 -10.15
C ASP A 3 -12.77 -20.94 -10.78
N LYS A 4 -12.71 -20.50 -12.04
CA LYS A 4 -11.45 -20.31 -12.77
C LYS A 4 -10.90 -18.93 -12.43
N SER A 5 -10.02 -18.85 -11.44
CA SER A 5 -9.15 -17.70 -11.27
C SER A 5 -7.95 -17.79 -12.23
N ILE A 6 -8.08 -17.11 -13.36
CA ILE A 6 -6.93 -16.79 -14.23
C ILE A 6 -6.22 -15.61 -13.58
N THR A 7 -5.31 -15.88 -12.66
CA THR A 7 -4.40 -14.85 -12.16
C THR A 7 -2.98 -15.34 -12.28
N THR A 8 -2.26 -14.84 -13.28
CA THR A 8 -0.87 -14.47 -13.04
C THR A 8 -0.91 -13.25 -12.12
N GLN A 9 -1.18 -13.47 -10.83
CA GLN A 9 -0.91 -12.48 -9.78
C GLN A 9 0.61 -12.35 -9.76
N GLY A 10 1.13 -11.39 -10.53
CA GLY A 10 2.54 -11.06 -10.52
C GLY A 10 2.95 -10.84 -9.07
N GLN A 11 3.81 -11.72 -8.55
CA GLN A 11 4.26 -11.62 -7.17
C GLN A 11 4.98 -10.28 -7.01
N GLN A 12 4.37 -9.38 -6.24
CA GLN A 12 5.02 -8.12 -5.88
C GLN A 12 6.19 -8.46 -4.95
N ARG A 13 7.42 -8.19 -5.39
CA ARG A 13 8.62 -8.31 -4.55
C ARG A 13 8.99 -6.91 -4.07
N LEU A 14 8.81 -6.68 -2.78
CA LEU A 14 9.38 -5.52 -2.11
C LEU A 14 10.75 -5.88 -1.54
N VAL A 15 11.72 -4.99 -1.70
CA VAL A 15 13.08 -5.17 -1.20
C VAL A 15 13.41 -3.92 -0.39
N ILE A 16 13.85 -4.15 0.84
CA ILE A 16 14.41 -3.13 1.71
C ILE A 16 15.78 -3.62 2.18
N ASP A 17 16.75 -2.71 2.26
CA ASP A 17 18.05 -3.09 2.78
C ASP A 17 18.03 -3.20 4.31
N LYS A 18 19.03 -3.88 4.86
CA LYS A 18 19.14 -4.10 6.31
C LYS A 18 19.41 -2.79 7.07
N GLN A 19 20.12 -1.85 6.45
CA GLN A 19 20.49 -0.60 7.08
C GLN A 19 19.26 0.31 7.25
N ASP A 20 18.38 0.35 6.26
CA ASP A 20 17.09 1.02 6.28
C ASP A 20 16.16 0.44 7.35
N LEU A 21 16.09 -0.89 7.46
CA LEU A 21 15.34 -1.52 8.55
C LEU A 21 15.84 -1.11 9.93
N LEU A 22 17.16 -1.09 10.14
CA LEU A 22 17.76 -0.62 11.39
C LEU A 22 17.50 0.88 11.60
N ASN A 23 17.52 1.66 10.53
CA ASN A 23 17.21 3.08 10.59
C ASN A 23 15.74 3.35 10.93
N MET A 24 14.83 2.39 10.74
CA MET A 24 13.41 2.52 11.06
C MET A 24 13.08 2.17 12.52
N ASP A 25 13.99 1.51 13.25
CA ASP A 25 13.76 1.07 14.62
C ASP A 25 13.38 2.23 15.55
N GLY A 26 12.26 2.07 16.27
CA GLY A 26 11.75 3.06 17.22
C GLY A 26 11.18 4.34 16.58
N LYS A 27 11.17 4.44 15.25
CA LYS A 27 10.65 5.62 14.55
C LYS A 27 9.17 5.50 14.23
N ARG A 28 8.55 6.66 14.07
CA ARG A 28 7.21 6.81 13.49
C ARG A 28 7.36 6.87 11.97
N ILE A 29 6.75 5.94 11.27
CA ILE A 29 6.87 5.77 9.83
C ILE A 29 5.60 6.29 9.14
N LEU A 30 5.77 7.17 8.16
CA LEU A 30 4.71 7.58 7.24
C LEU A 30 4.93 6.82 5.93
N ILE A 31 3.94 6.08 5.47
CA ILE A 31 3.96 5.46 4.14
C ILE A 31 3.45 6.49 3.14
N VAL A 32 4.17 6.68 2.03
CA VAL A 32 3.79 7.61 0.96
C VAL A 32 3.82 6.87 -0.38
N ASP A 33 2.77 7.03 -1.17
CA ASP A 33 2.66 6.46 -2.52
C ASP A 33 2.07 7.50 -3.51
N ASP A 34 2.08 7.22 -4.80
CA ASP A 34 1.40 8.08 -5.79
C ASP A 34 -0.12 7.82 -5.81
N VAL A 35 -0.53 6.56 -5.91
CA VAL A 35 -1.92 6.11 -5.97
C VAL A 35 -2.13 4.90 -5.07
N ILE A 36 -3.12 4.96 -4.18
CA ILE A 36 -3.59 3.78 -3.44
C ILE A 36 -4.87 3.26 -4.12
N SER A 37 -4.81 2.02 -4.61
CA SER A 37 -5.95 1.29 -5.22
C SER A 37 -6.45 0.20 -4.26
N THR A 38 -6.42 -1.08 -4.65
CA THR A 38 -6.82 -2.23 -3.80
C THR A 38 -6.07 -2.35 -2.46
N GLY A 39 -4.99 -1.59 -2.26
CA GLY A 39 -4.20 -1.56 -1.03
C GLY A 39 -3.17 -2.69 -0.91
N GLY A 40 -2.95 -3.48 -1.97
CA GLY A 40 -1.95 -4.56 -1.97
C GLY A 40 -0.53 -4.07 -1.63
N SER A 41 -0.09 -2.98 -2.29
CA SER A 41 1.22 -2.38 -2.03
C SER A 41 1.31 -1.77 -0.62
N LEU A 42 0.23 -1.17 -0.13
CA LEU A 42 0.17 -0.66 1.25
C LEU A 42 0.41 -1.78 2.28
N ARG A 43 -0.31 -2.90 2.16
CA ARG A 43 -0.14 -4.06 3.07
C ARG A 43 1.29 -4.62 3.02
N ALA A 44 1.87 -4.64 1.83
CA ALA A 44 3.22 -5.13 1.63
C ALA A 44 4.26 -4.17 2.27
N LEU A 45 4.05 -2.85 2.19
CA LEU A 45 4.86 -1.84 2.89
C LEU A 45 4.69 -1.91 4.42
N GLU A 46 3.47 -2.09 4.93
CA GLU A 46 3.23 -2.33 6.36
C GLU A 46 3.96 -3.59 6.86
N THR A 47 3.96 -4.65 6.05
CA THR A 47 4.72 -5.88 6.34
C THR A 47 6.23 -5.61 6.41
N LEU A 48 6.76 -4.77 5.50
CA LEU A 48 8.16 -4.36 5.56
C LEU A 48 8.49 -3.60 6.85
N VAL A 49 7.65 -2.65 7.26
CA VAL A 49 7.83 -1.93 8.53
C VAL A 49 7.79 -2.90 9.72
N GLY A 50 6.97 -3.94 9.64
CA GLY A 50 6.87 -5.00 10.65
C GLY A 50 8.15 -5.83 10.86
N TYR A 51 9.11 -5.80 9.94
CA TYR A 51 10.45 -6.38 10.16
C TYR A 51 11.38 -5.48 11.00
N SER A 52 10.93 -4.27 11.35
CA SER A 52 11.61 -3.33 12.25
C SER A 52 10.79 -3.10 13.53
N LYS A 53 11.35 -2.35 14.48
CA LYS A 53 10.62 -1.80 15.65
C LYS A 53 9.94 -0.46 15.34
N GLY A 54 9.84 -0.09 14.07
CA GLY A 54 9.13 1.10 13.62
C GLY A 54 7.62 0.95 13.78
N LYS A 55 6.92 2.08 13.88
CA LYS A 55 5.45 2.12 13.95
C LYS A 55 4.91 2.95 12.80
N VAL A 56 4.07 2.35 11.95
CA VAL A 56 3.29 3.11 10.96
C VAL A 56 2.33 4.03 11.71
N VAL A 57 2.40 5.32 11.42
CA VAL A 57 1.53 6.35 12.03
C VAL A 57 0.56 6.98 11.05
N GLY A 58 0.67 6.63 9.78
CA GLY A 58 -0.23 7.09 8.73
C GLY A 58 0.23 6.62 7.36
N CYS A 59 -0.67 6.78 6.41
CA CYS A 59 -0.48 6.46 5.01
C CYS A 59 -0.99 7.63 4.19
N ALA A 60 -0.22 8.08 3.20
CA ALA A 60 -0.56 9.21 2.35
C ALA A 60 -0.38 8.86 0.88
N ALA A 61 -1.25 9.37 0.02
CA ALA A 61 -1.09 9.30 -1.43
C ALA A 61 -1.55 10.58 -2.12
N VAL A 62 -1.14 10.80 -3.37
CA VAL A 62 -1.70 11.88 -4.17
C VAL A 62 -3.16 11.54 -4.51
N LEU A 63 -3.39 10.31 -4.99
CA LEU A 63 -4.72 9.85 -5.41
C LEU A 63 -5.15 8.58 -4.69
N ALA A 64 -6.46 8.41 -4.51
CA ALA A 64 -7.07 7.16 -4.08
C ALA A 64 -8.02 6.64 -5.17
N GLU A 65 -7.85 5.40 -5.61
CA GLU A 65 -8.64 4.78 -6.66
C GLU A 65 -9.67 3.78 -6.09
N GLY A 66 -10.92 3.89 -6.55
CA GLY A 66 -11.97 2.94 -6.20
C GLY A 66 -12.27 2.90 -4.69
N ASP A 67 -12.29 1.71 -4.10
CA ASP A 67 -12.63 1.56 -2.67
C ASP A 67 -11.61 2.20 -1.72
N ALA A 68 -10.40 2.52 -2.19
CA ALA A 68 -9.44 3.29 -1.39
C ALA A 68 -9.95 4.69 -1.04
N ALA A 69 -10.70 5.35 -1.94
CA ALA A 69 -11.21 6.69 -1.70
C ALA A 69 -12.27 6.74 -0.56
N LYS A 70 -12.77 5.58 -0.13
CA LYS A 70 -13.72 5.46 0.99
C LYS A 70 -13.03 5.17 2.32
N ARG A 71 -11.72 4.94 2.32
CA ARG A 71 -10.96 4.61 3.52
C ARG A 71 -10.69 5.86 4.36
N THR A 72 -10.87 5.73 5.67
CA THR A 72 -10.62 6.82 6.64
C THR A 72 -9.23 6.74 7.28
N ASP A 73 -8.46 5.71 6.97
CA ASP A 73 -7.13 5.44 7.52
C ASP A 73 -5.98 5.85 6.57
N ILE A 74 -6.30 6.47 5.44
CA ILE A 74 -5.34 7.02 4.49
C ILE A 74 -5.64 8.50 4.22
N ILE A 75 -4.60 9.29 4.00
CA ILE A 75 -4.67 10.70 3.60
C ILE A 75 -4.47 10.75 2.09
N PHE A 76 -5.38 11.39 1.35
CA PHE A 76 -5.21 11.58 -0.09
C PHE A 76 -5.74 12.95 -0.52
N LEU A 77 -5.28 13.43 -1.67
CA LEU A 77 -5.68 14.75 -2.18
C LEU A 77 -6.97 14.65 -3.00
N GLU A 78 -7.08 13.66 -3.89
CA GLU A 78 -8.24 13.50 -4.78
C GLU A 78 -8.55 12.02 -5.08
N GLU A 79 -9.78 11.74 -5.49
CA GLU A 79 -10.19 10.43 -6.00
C GLU A 79 -9.78 10.26 -7.47
N LEU A 80 -9.20 9.11 -7.83
CA LEU A 80 -8.92 8.75 -9.22
C LEU A 80 -10.16 8.04 -9.82
N PRO A 81 -10.77 8.59 -10.90
CA PRO A 81 -11.99 8.02 -11.48
C PRO A 81 -11.72 6.70 -12.21
N LEU A 82 -12.63 5.74 -12.04
CA LEU A 82 -12.62 4.48 -12.77
C LEU A 82 -13.34 4.61 -14.12
N PHE A 83 -12.73 4.09 -15.18
CA PHE A 83 -13.30 4.05 -16.51
C PHE A 83 -13.70 2.62 -16.87
N PHE A 84 -14.97 2.40 -17.21
CA PHE A 84 -15.48 1.12 -17.67
C PHE A 84 -15.78 1.21 -19.16
N HIS A 85 -15.13 0.35 -19.96
CA HIS A 85 -15.43 0.20 -21.37
C HIS A 85 -16.30 -1.06 -21.54
N SER A 86 -17.49 -0.88 -22.11
CA SER A 86 -18.45 -1.93 -22.47
C SER A 86 -18.07 -2.64 -23.76
#